data_AF-A0A5S3TAM7-F1
#
_entry.id   AF-A0A5S3TAM7-F1
#
_cell.length_a   1.000
_cell.length_b   1.000
_cell.length_c   1.000
_cell.angle_alpha   90.00
_cell.angle_beta   90.00
_cell.angle_gamma   90.00
#
_symmetry.space_group_name_H-M   'P 1'
#
loop_
_entity.id
_entity.type
_entity.pdbx_description
1 polymer ?
#
loop_
_entity_poly.entity_id
_entity_poly.type
_entity_poly.pdbx_seq_one_letter_code
_entity_poly.pdbx_strand_id
1 'polypeptide(L)'
;MEIQFDLSELDGQEVSQEKLDLLRASMGIADTDDLAPRLTNLAHAGLIEYLEMLAGKGMPNRADEAKQDRLLYIIKKVFSPRLPSEDDISIMFQLTTTQSKTLLRNTLSRYRTKLHEELHQTLEEIYRSAEASGEGYDVTILSDVFVEHLNLIVAKEGAGYNPIRKKSVGSRKYFIASDTHTALGNYFGN
;
A
#
# COMPACT_ATOMS: atom_id res chain seq x y z
N MET A 1 -7.56 -4.22 -29.11
CA MET A 1 -7.10 -2.84 -29.35
C MET A 1 -5.79 -2.68 -28.62
N GLU A 2 -4.76 -2.17 -29.29
CA GLU A 2 -3.44 -1.89 -28.71
C GLU A 2 -3.26 -0.38 -28.64
N ILE A 3 -2.77 0.14 -27.51
CA ILE A 3 -2.48 1.56 -27.29
C ILE A 3 -1.02 1.64 -26.83
N GLN A 4 -0.19 2.39 -27.56
CA GLN A 4 1.22 2.62 -27.24
C GLN A 4 1.46 4.13 -27.08
N PHE A 5 2.39 4.49 -26.19
CA PHE A 5 2.80 5.87 -25.93
C PHE A 5 4.31 5.97 -26.14
N ASP A 6 4.75 6.90 -26.98
CA ASP A 6 6.15 7.29 -27.07
C ASP A 6 6.32 8.59 -26.27
N LEU A 7 7.13 8.55 -25.21
CA LEU A 7 7.37 9.71 -24.37
C LEU A 7 8.14 10.83 -25.10
N SER A 8 8.81 10.52 -26.23
CA SER A 8 9.47 11.52 -27.07
C SER A 8 8.49 12.37 -27.89
N GLU A 9 7.23 11.93 -28.02
CA GLU A 9 6.16 12.67 -28.69
C GLU A 9 5.47 13.68 -27.75
N LEU A 10 5.71 13.58 -26.44
CA LEU A 10 5.27 14.57 -25.46
C LEU A 10 6.18 15.81 -25.53
N ASP A 11 5.63 17.00 -25.26
CA ASP A 11 6.40 18.25 -25.29
C ASP A 11 7.68 18.10 -24.47
N GLY A 12 8.83 18.53 -25.02
CA GLY A 12 10.15 18.34 -24.41
C GLY A 12 10.31 19.01 -23.05
N GLN A 13 9.42 19.94 -22.67
CA GLN A 13 9.35 20.48 -21.31
C GLN A 13 8.62 19.56 -20.31
N GLU A 14 7.71 18.71 -20.79
CA GLU A 14 6.94 17.78 -19.95
C GLU A 14 7.73 16.51 -19.60
N VAL A 15 8.67 16.10 -20.44
CA VAL A 15 9.53 14.91 -20.25
C VAL A 15 10.99 15.25 -20.50
N SER A 16 11.63 15.93 -19.55
CA SER A 16 13.08 16.16 -19.56
C SER A 16 13.85 15.02 -18.86
N GLN A 17 15.12 14.83 -19.22
CA GLN A 17 15.99 13.86 -18.51
C GLN A 17 16.08 14.16 -17.01
N GLU A 18 16.18 15.44 -16.63
CA GLU A 18 16.17 15.88 -15.23
C GLU A 18 14.91 15.42 -14.50
N LYS A 19 13.73 15.55 -15.13
CA LYS A 19 12.47 15.09 -14.56
C LYS A 19 12.42 13.57 -14.43
N LEU A 20 12.94 12.83 -15.41
CA LEU A 20 13.05 11.37 -15.33
C LEU A 20 13.98 10.95 -14.18
N ASP A 21 15.08 11.66 -13.96
CA ASP A 21 16.01 11.40 -12.85
C ASP A 21 15.35 11.66 -11.48
N LEU A 22 14.59 12.75 -11.35
CA LEU A 22 13.78 13.04 -10.15
C LEU A 22 12.70 11.97 -9.91
N LEU A 23 12.07 11.47 -10.96
CA LEU A 23 11.08 10.39 -10.87
C LEU A 23 11.71 9.08 -10.40
N ARG A 24 12.89 8.72 -10.91
CA ARG A 24 13.63 7.53 -10.44
C ARG A 24 13.97 7.64 -8.96
N ALA A 25 14.52 8.78 -8.54
CA ALA A 25 14.89 9.03 -7.16
C ALA A 25 13.69 8.96 -6.22
N SER A 26 12.56 9.57 -6.60
CA SER A 26 11.35 9.56 -5.75
C SER A 26 10.75 8.17 -5.61
N MET A 27 10.75 7.35 -6.67
CA MET A 27 10.22 5.98 -6.64
C MET A 27 11.20 4.93 -6.09
N GLY A 28 12.40 5.33 -5.65
CA GLY A 28 13.41 4.41 -5.13
C GLY A 28 13.92 3.41 -6.16
N ILE A 29 13.90 3.79 -7.44
CA ILE A 29 14.33 2.91 -8.53
C ILE A 29 15.84 3.10 -8.73
N ALA A 30 16.61 2.04 -8.44
CA ALA A 30 18.07 2.06 -8.59
C ALA A 30 18.52 1.78 -10.04
N ASP A 31 17.74 1.00 -10.80
CA ASP A 31 18.05 0.61 -12.18
C ASP A 31 17.31 1.50 -13.19
N THR A 32 18.02 2.02 -14.19
CA THR A 32 17.41 2.85 -15.25
C THR A 32 16.36 2.10 -16.06
N ASP A 33 16.50 0.77 -16.19
CA ASP A 33 15.62 -0.05 -17.02
C ASP A 33 14.27 -0.35 -16.35
N ASP A 34 14.18 -0.15 -15.03
CA ASP A 34 12.96 -0.37 -14.24
C ASP A 34 11.95 0.78 -14.32
N LEU A 35 12.34 1.93 -14.88
CA LEU A 35 11.47 3.11 -14.93
C LEU A 35 10.30 2.92 -15.90
N ALA A 36 10.56 2.44 -17.12
CA ALA A 36 9.55 2.32 -18.15
C ALA A 36 8.40 1.37 -17.73
N PRO A 37 8.67 0.14 -17.24
CA PRO A 37 7.60 -0.75 -16.77
C PRO A 37 6.75 -0.14 -15.63
N ARG A 38 7.37 0.62 -14.71
CA ARG A 38 6.65 1.29 -13.62
C ARG A 38 5.75 2.41 -14.13
N LEU A 39 6.25 3.24 -15.04
CA LEU A 39 5.44 4.28 -15.68
C LEU A 39 4.30 3.67 -16.51
N THR A 40 4.53 2.55 -17.21
CA THR A 40 3.47 1.81 -17.90
C THR A 40 2.38 1.35 -16.94
N ASN A 41 2.72 0.79 -15.78
CA ASN A 41 1.73 0.38 -14.78
C ASN A 41 0.96 1.57 -14.19
N LEU A 42 1.61 2.70 -13.96
CA LEU A 42 0.96 3.94 -13.54
C LEU A 42 0.03 4.50 -14.62
N ALA A 43 0.46 4.49 -15.89
CA ALA A 43 -0.37 4.89 -17.03
C ALA A 43 -1.59 3.97 -17.16
N HIS A 44 -1.43 2.66 -16.97
CA HIS A 44 -2.54 1.72 -16.93
C HIS A 44 -3.52 2.02 -15.78
N ALA A 45 -3.02 2.35 -14.59
CA ALA A 45 -3.87 2.73 -13.47
C ALA A 45 -4.69 4.00 -13.80
N GLY A 46 -4.05 5.03 -14.37
CA GLY A 46 -4.72 6.26 -14.80
C GLY A 46 -5.73 6.03 -15.92
N LEU A 47 -5.39 5.21 -16.91
CA LEU A 47 -6.31 4.85 -18.00
C LEU A 47 -7.55 4.13 -17.46
N ILE A 48 -7.40 3.18 -16.54
CA ILE A 48 -8.54 2.48 -15.92
C ILE A 48 -9.43 3.46 -15.17
N GLU A 49 -8.86 4.43 -14.46
CA GLU A 49 -9.64 5.47 -13.81
C GLU A 49 -10.54 6.22 -14.80
N TYR A 50 -9.98 6.66 -15.93
CA TYR A 50 -10.75 7.33 -16.98
C TYR A 50 -11.79 6.41 -17.62
N LEU A 51 -11.45 5.15 -17.89
CA LEU A 51 -12.38 4.18 -18.46
C LEU A 51 -13.58 3.95 -17.53
N GLU A 52 -13.35 3.80 -16.23
CA GLU A 52 -14.41 3.62 -15.24
C GLU A 52 -15.30 4.87 -15.12
N MET A 53 -14.69 6.06 -15.13
CA MET A 53 -15.43 7.33 -15.14
C MET A 53 -16.35 7.44 -16.37
N LEU A 54 -15.81 7.12 -17.56
CA LEU A 54 -16.53 7.22 -18.84
C LEU A 54 -17.58 6.10 -19.02
N ALA A 55 -17.35 4.92 -18.45
CA ALA A 55 -18.25 3.77 -18.52
C ALA A 55 -19.45 3.87 -17.56
N GLY A 56 -19.61 4.98 -16.85
CA GLY A 56 -20.83 5.28 -16.08
C GLY A 56 -20.65 5.31 -14.56
N LYS A 57 -19.45 5.12 -14.03
CA LYS A 57 -19.17 5.38 -12.60
C LYS A 57 -19.30 6.88 -12.26
N GLY A 58 -19.10 7.74 -13.27
CA GLY A 58 -19.11 9.19 -13.12
C GLY A 58 -17.83 9.71 -12.47
N MET A 59 -17.67 11.04 -12.47
CA MET A 59 -16.55 11.70 -11.80
C MET A 59 -16.75 11.66 -10.27
N PRO A 60 -15.68 11.45 -9.48
CA PRO A 60 -15.76 11.59 -8.03
C PRO A 60 -16.25 13.00 -7.63
N ASN A 61 -17.15 13.07 -6.65
CA ASN A 61 -17.77 14.34 -6.24
C ASN A 61 -16.91 15.11 -5.22
N ARG A 62 -15.91 14.45 -4.63
CA ARG A 62 -15.01 15.02 -3.61
C ARG A 62 -13.56 14.69 -3.93
N ALA A 63 -12.66 15.63 -3.63
CA ALA A 63 -11.22 15.45 -3.84
C ALA A 63 -10.66 14.20 -3.14
N ASP A 64 -11.15 13.90 -1.92
CA ASP A 64 -10.70 12.71 -1.19
C ASP A 64 -11.23 11.40 -1.78
N GLU A 65 -12.40 11.42 -2.43
CA GLU A 65 -12.89 10.27 -3.18
C GLU A 65 -12.00 10.02 -4.39
N ALA A 66 -11.65 11.08 -5.14
CA ALA A 66 -10.74 10.96 -6.28
C ALA A 66 -9.38 10.35 -5.88
N LYS A 67 -8.81 10.76 -4.73
CA LYS A 67 -7.57 10.17 -4.22
C LYS A 67 -7.73 8.69 -3.87
N GLN A 68 -8.85 8.29 -3.27
CA GLN A 68 -9.12 6.89 -2.94
C GLN A 68 -9.31 6.02 -4.20
N ASP A 69 -10.06 6.53 -5.19
CA ASP A 69 -10.22 5.89 -6.50
C ASP A 69 -8.86 5.69 -7.17
N ARG A 70 -8.02 6.74 -7.19
CA ARG A 70 -6.67 6.65 -7.76
C ARG A 70 -5.78 5.67 -7.02
N LEU A 71 -5.78 5.69 -5.69
CA LEU A 71 -4.99 4.76 -4.89
C LEU A 71 -5.44 3.31 -5.13
N LEU A 72 -6.73 3.04 -5.27
CA LEU A 72 -7.24 1.70 -5.63
C LEU A 72 -6.60 1.18 -6.93
N TYR A 73 -6.63 1.97 -8.00
CA TYR A 73 -6.11 1.51 -9.29
C TYR A 73 -4.59 1.38 -9.29
N ILE A 74 -3.89 2.28 -8.57
CA ILE A 74 -2.45 2.16 -8.35
C ILE A 74 -2.12 0.88 -7.57
N ILE A 75 -2.85 0.56 -6.50
CA ILE A 75 -2.66 -0.70 -5.76
C ILE A 75 -2.80 -1.88 -6.72
N LYS A 76 -3.87 -1.92 -7.51
CA LYS A 76 -4.17 -3.03 -8.42
C LYS A 76 -3.15 -3.20 -9.56
N LYS A 77 -2.42 -2.16 -9.94
CA LYS A 77 -1.46 -2.21 -11.06
C LYS A 77 0.01 -2.18 -10.67
N VAL A 78 0.32 -1.61 -9.51
CA VAL A 78 1.70 -1.34 -9.09
C VAL A 78 2.10 -2.17 -7.87
N PHE A 79 1.20 -2.33 -6.89
CA PHE A 79 1.55 -2.95 -5.60
C PHE A 79 1.05 -4.39 -5.44
N SER A 80 -0.02 -4.77 -6.15
CA SER A 80 -0.59 -6.11 -6.10
C SER A 80 0.49 -7.20 -6.32
N PRO A 81 0.55 -8.25 -5.48
CA PRO A 81 -0.48 -8.69 -4.53
C PRO A 81 -0.45 -8.02 -3.15
N ARG A 82 0.29 -6.92 -2.97
CA ARG A 82 0.50 -6.25 -1.67
C ARG A 82 -0.09 -4.84 -1.64
N LEU A 83 -0.19 -4.30 -0.42
CA LEU A 83 -0.56 -2.91 -0.18
C LEU A 83 0.69 -2.03 -0.01
N PRO A 84 0.65 -0.77 -0.48
CA PRO A 84 1.67 0.22 -0.19
C PRO A 84 1.66 0.61 1.30
N SER A 85 2.82 1.01 1.80
CA SER A 85 2.96 1.69 3.08
C SER A 85 2.55 3.17 2.99
N GLU A 86 2.44 3.85 4.14
CA GLU A 86 2.24 5.30 4.18
C GLU A 86 3.39 6.06 3.53
N ASP A 87 4.61 5.53 3.56
CA ASP A 87 5.77 6.19 2.95
C ASP A 87 5.67 6.11 1.42
N ASP A 88 5.27 4.95 0.87
CA ASP A 88 4.98 4.79 -0.57
C ASP A 88 3.88 5.76 -1.04
N ILE A 89 2.80 5.86 -0.26
CA ILE A 89 1.68 6.77 -0.57
C ILE A 89 2.13 8.23 -0.48
N SER A 90 2.96 8.57 0.51
CA SER A 90 3.48 9.93 0.68
C SER A 90 4.29 10.37 -0.52
N ILE A 91 5.13 9.47 -1.06
CA ILE A 91 5.90 9.70 -2.28
C ILE A 91 4.97 9.93 -3.48
N MET A 92 4.02 9.03 -3.72
CA MET A 92 3.16 9.10 -4.91
C MET A 92 2.19 10.27 -4.90
N PHE A 93 1.64 10.62 -3.74
CA PHE A 93 0.60 11.64 -3.61
C PHE A 93 1.13 12.97 -3.05
N GLN A 94 2.42 13.05 -2.71
CA GLN A 94 3.04 14.22 -2.09
C GLN A 94 2.28 14.66 -0.82
N LEU A 95 1.97 13.68 0.02
CA LEU A 95 1.18 13.84 1.25
C LEU A 95 2.07 13.72 2.48
N THR A 96 1.64 14.33 3.58
CA THR A 96 2.21 14.06 4.91
C THR A 96 1.90 12.63 5.35
N THR A 97 2.71 12.04 6.23
CA THR A 97 2.47 10.70 6.78
C THR A 97 1.06 10.53 7.36
N THR A 98 0.54 11.56 8.06
CA THR A 98 -0.83 11.54 8.62
C THR A 98 -1.90 11.49 7.53
N GLN A 99 -1.72 12.23 6.45
CA GLN A 99 -2.63 12.22 5.30
C GLN A 99 -2.56 10.89 4.56
N SER A 100 -1.36 10.34 4.36
CA SER A 100 -1.15 9.01 3.74
C SER A 100 -1.80 7.90 4.55
N LYS A 101 -1.64 7.92 5.88
CA LYS A 101 -2.33 7.00 6.81
C LYS A 101 -3.85 7.07 6.66
N THR A 102 -4.37 8.29 6.60
CA THR A 102 -5.81 8.54 6.44
C THR A 102 -6.31 8.06 5.08
N LEU A 103 -5.56 8.32 4.01
CA LEU A 103 -5.89 7.89 2.66
C LEU A 103 -5.91 6.37 2.54
N LEU A 104 -4.89 5.67 3.05
CA LEU A 104 -4.83 4.20 3.05
C LEU A 104 -6.02 3.61 3.79
N ARG A 105 -6.27 4.08 5.02
CA ARG A 105 -7.38 3.59 5.85
C ARG A 105 -8.75 3.79 5.17
N ASN A 106 -8.99 4.97 4.61
CA ASN A 106 -10.25 5.28 3.94
C ASN A 106 -10.42 4.46 2.65
N THR A 107 -9.34 4.26 1.90
CA THR A 107 -9.35 3.43 0.68
C THR A 107 -9.68 1.97 1.01
N LEU A 108 -9.05 1.40 2.05
CA LEU A 108 -9.35 0.04 2.51
C LEU A 108 -10.80 -0.10 3.01
N SER A 109 -11.32 0.92 3.71
CA SER A 109 -12.70 0.93 4.18
C SER A 109 -13.69 0.95 3.01
N ARG A 110 -13.51 1.87 2.06
CA ARG A 110 -14.40 2.06 0.91
C ARG A 110 -14.36 0.89 -0.07
N TYR A 111 -13.18 0.31 -0.29
CA TYR A 111 -12.95 -0.77 -1.25
C TYR A 111 -12.65 -2.12 -0.61
N ARG A 112 -13.23 -2.36 0.57
CA ARG A 112 -12.97 -3.56 1.38
C ARG A 112 -13.03 -4.87 0.60
N THR A 113 -14.04 -5.05 -0.25
CA THR A 113 -14.19 -6.27 -1.06
C THR A 113 -13.16 -6.37 -2.17
N LYS A 114 -12.83 -5.23 -2.81
CA LYS A 114 -11.85 -5.18 -3.90
C LYS A 114 -10.42 -5.34 -3.41
N LEU A 115 -10.10 -4.91 -2.19
CA LEU A 115 -8.74 -4.94 -1.62
C LEU A 115 -8.54 -6.03 -0.56
N HIS A 116 -9.50 -6.96 -0.44
CA HIS A 116 -9.44 -7.99 0.59
C HIS A 116 -8.21 -8.89 0.44
N GLU A 117 -7.94 -9.34 -0.79
CA GLU A 117 -6.81 -10.22 -1.09
C GLU A 117 -5.48 -9.52 -0.85
N GLU A 118 -5.30 -8.28 -1.34
CA GLU A 118 -4.06 -7.53 -1.11
C GLU A 118 -3.81 -7.26 0.38
N LEU A 119 -4.87 -6.92 1.13
CA LEU A 119 -4.77 -6.77 2.57
C LEU A 119 -4.37 -8.08 3.23
N HIS A 120 -5.04 -9.18 2.90
CA HIS A 120 -4.72 -10.50 3.47
C HIS A 120 -3.26 -10.88 3.24
N GLN A 121 -2.81 -10.84 1.99
CA GLN A 121 -1.43 -11.18 1.60
C GLN A 121 -0.41 -10.31 2.32
N THR A 122 -0.66 -8.99 2.39
CA THR A 122 0.25 -8.07 3.09
C THR A 122 0.37 -8.42 4.59
N LEU A 123 -0.76 -8.68 5.26
CA LEU A 123 -0.74 -9.00 6.68
C LEU A 123 -0.13 -10.38 6.96
N GLU A 124 -0.38 -11.36 6.08
CA GLU A 124 0.22 -12.69 6.17
C GLU A 124 1.73 -12.64 6.01
N GLU A 125 2.25 -11.90 5.03
CA GLU A 125 3.69 -11.70 4.86
C GLU A 125 4.33 -11.06 6.09
N ILE A 126 3.70 -10.02 6.65
CA ILE A 126 4.16 -9.39 7.89
C ILE A 126 4.21 -10.41 9.02
N TYR A 127 3.15 -11.19 9.21
CA TYR A 127 3.11 -12.25 10.22
C TYR A 127 4.23 -13.28 10.02
N ARG A 128 4.43 -13.77 8.79
CA ARG A 128 5.48 -14.76 8.48
C ARG A 128 6.90 -14.21 8.61
N SER A 129 7.08 -12.89 8.54
CA SER A 129 8.37 -12.23 8.74
C SER A 129 8.77 -12.05 10.21
N ALA A 130 7.90 -12.43 11.15
CA ALA A 130 8.18 -12.31 12.58
C ALA A 130 9.26 -13.31 13.03
N GLU A 131 10.24 -12.83 13.77
CA GLU A 131 11.38 -13.62 14.26
C GLU A 131 11.24 -13.88 15.76
N ALA A 132 11.51 -15.11 16.20
CA ALA A 132 11.45 -15.46 17.62
C ALA A 132 12.41 -14.60 18.47
N SER A 133 11.90 -14.04 19.57
CA SER A 133 12.63 -13.11 20.43
C SER A 133 12.14 -13.24 21.88
N GLY A 134 12.93 -13.92 22.72
CA GLY A 134 12.57 -14.18 24.11
C GLY A 134 11.27 -14.98 24.25
N GLU A 135 10.26 -14.38 24.89
CA GLU A 135 8.93 -14.99 25.12
C GLU A 135 7.91 -14.71 24.00
N GLY A 136 8.34 -14.12 22.88
CA GLY A 136 7.46 -13.79 21.77
C GLY A 136 8.22 -13.62 20.46
N TYR A 137 7.78 -12.66 19.65
CA TYR A 137 8.29 -12.43 18.30
C TYR A 137 8.50 -10.95 18.04
N ASP A 138 9.60 -10.62 17.37
CA ASP A 138 9.86 -9.28 16.84
C ASP A 138 9.51 -9.23 15.35
N VAL A 139 8.88 -8.15 14.92
CA VAL A 139 8.50 -7.94 13.51
C VAL A 139 8.71 -6.50 13.11
N THR A 140 9.06 -6.27 11.84
CA THR A 140 9.11 -4.92 11.26
C THR A 140 7.82 -4.64 10.50
N ILE A 141 7.08 -3.61 10.92
CA ILE A 141 5.82 -3.22 10.28
C ILE A 141 5.94 -1.77 9.82
N LEU A 142 5.92 -1.58 8.49
CA LEU A 142 6.12 -0.27 7.88
C LEU A 142 4.88 0.64 7.98
N SER A 143 3.71 0.06 8.24
CA SER A 143 2.44 0.78 8.32
C SER A 143 1.74 0.61 9.64
N ASP A 144 1.31 1.73 10.23
CA ASP A 144 0.46 1.67 11.42
C ASP A 144 -0.95 1.16 11.07
N VAL A 145 -1.42 1.36 9.83
CA VAL A 145 -2.69 0.79 9.36
C VAL A 145 -2.63 -0.73 9.41
N PHE A 146 -1.50 -1.35 9.06
CA PHE A 146 -1.35 -2.80 9.15
C PHE A 146 -1.36 -3.29 10.61
N VAL A 147 -0.74 -2.55 11.54
CA VAL A 147 -0.81 -2.84 12.98
C VAL A 147 -2.25 -2.78 13.48
N GLU A 148 -3.01 -1.75 13.07
CA GLU A 148 -4.43 -1.62 13.41
C GLU A 148 -5.23 -2.84 12.92
N HIS A 149 -5.01 -3.29 11.68
CA HIS A 149 -5.69 -4.45 11.13
C HIS A 149 -5.29 -5.78 11.80
N LEU A 150 -4.01 -6.00 12.11
CA LEU A 150 -3.57 -7.19 12.86
C LEU A 150 -4.21 -7.22 14.25
N ASN A 151 -4.24 -6.10 14.96
CA ASN A 151 -4.90 -6.02 16.27
C ASN A 151 -6.42 -6.26 16.17
N LEU A 152 -7.06 -5.86 15.07
CA LEU A 152 -8.47 -6.18 14.81
C LEU A 152 -8.71 -7.68 14.55
N ILE A 153 -7.74 -8.37 13.95
CA ILE A 153 -7.80 -9.85 13.79
C ILE A 153 -7.69 -10.49 15.18
N VAL A 154 -6.67 -10.12 15.95
CA VAL A 154 -6.44 -10.63 17.32
C VAL A 154 -7.65 -10.41 18.22
N ALA A 155 -8.27 -9.22 18.17
CA ALA A 155 -9.44 -8.90 18.98
C ALA A 155 -10.68 -9.73 18.64
N LYS A 156 -10.76 -10.31 17.42
CA LYS A 156 -11.86 -11.18 17.00
C LYS A 156 -11.66 -12.64 17.42
N GLU A 157 -10.42 -13.10 17.52
CA GLU A 157 -10.09 -14.47 17.92
C GLU A 157 -10.41 -14.72 19.41
N GLY A 158 -10.32 -13.71 20.28
CA GLY A 158 -10.72 -13.86 21.67
C GLY A 158 -10.41 -12.66 22.56
N ALA A 159 -11.16 -12.53 23.65
CA ALA A 159 -10.86 -11.54 24.69
C ALA A 159 -9.64 -12.00 25.50
N GLY A 160 -8.63 -11.14 25.62
CA GLY A 160 -7.49 -11.34 26.54
C GLY A 160 -6.10 -11.36 25.90
N TYR A 161 -5.99 -11.41 24.57
CA TYR A 161 -4.69 -11.35 23.90
C TYR A 161 -4.05 -9.98 24.03
N ASN A 162 -2.73 -9.96 24.21
CA ASN A 162 -1.97 -8.71 24.24
C ASN A 162 -1.94 -8.07 22.84
N PRO A 163 -2.25 -6.77 22.70
CA PRO A 163 -2.11 -6.09 21.42
C PRO A 163 -0.65 -6.09 21.00
N ILE A 164 -0.40 -6.08 19.69
CA ILE A 164 0.93 -5.88 19.11
C ILE A 164 1.47 -4.54 19.58
N ARG A 165 2.63 -4.54 20.25
CA ARG A 165 3.20 -3.33 20.88
C ARG A 165 4.43 -2.86 20.15
N LYS A 166 4.60 -1.56 20.04
CA LYS A 166 5.80 -0.95 19.48
C LYS A 166 6.96 -1.08 20.46
N LYS A 167 8.16 -1.49 20.00
CA LYS A 167 9.33 -1.66 20.88
C LYS A 167 9.91 -0.33 21.37
N SER A 168 9.86 0.70 20.52
CA SER A 168 10.30 2.04 20.87
C SER A 168 9.62 3.11 20.01
N VAL A 169 9.50 4.31 20.56
CA VAL A 169 8.97 5.48 19.84
C VAL A 169 9.81 5.73 18.58
N GLY A 170 9.16 5.96 17.45
CA GLY A 170 9.82 6.22 16.16
C GLY A 170 10.35 4.99 15.40
N SER A 171 10.46 3.82 16.03
CA SER A 171 10.89 2.60 15.31
C SER A 171 9.78 2.05 14.39
N ARG A 172 10.13 1.16 13.46
CA ARG A 172 9.16 0.30 12.77
C ARG A 172 9.14 -1.13 13.35
N LYS A 173 9.74 -1.34 14.53
CA LYS A 173 9.83 -2.63 15.20
C LYS A 173 8.72 -2.80 16.23
N TYR A 174 8.04 -3.93 16.16
CA TYR A 174 6.94 -4.31 17.04
C TYR A 174 7.22 -5.66 17.66
N PHE A 175 6.62 -5.88 18.83
CA PHE A 175 6.66 -7.13 19.58
C PHE A 175 5.26 -7.76 19.56
N ILE A 176 5.22 -9.06 19.27
CA ILE A 176 4.04 -9.91 19.30
C ILE A 176 4.24 -10.95 20.40
N ALA A 177 3.35 -10.97 21.40
CA ALA A 177 3.39 -11.99 22.43
C ALA A 177 3.04 -13.38 21.84
N SER A 178 3.54 -14.47 22.44
CA SER A 178 3.36 -15.82 21.90
C SER A 178 1.90 -16.24 21.73
N ASP A 179 1.02 -15.83 22.64
CA ASP A 179 -0.43 -16.04 22.56
C ASP A 179 -1.05 -15.30 21.37
N THR A 180 -0.69 -14.03 21.19
CA THR A 180 -1.10 -13.19 20.06
C THR A 180 -0.60 -13.73 18.73
N HIS A 181 0.65 -14.24 18.68
CA HIS A 181 1.21 -14.87 17.50
C HIS A 181 0.46 -16.16 17.14
N THR A 182 0.07 -16.95 18.13
CA THR A 182 -0.73 -18.16 17.93
C THR A 182 -2.12 -17.82 17.38
N ALA A 183 -2.79 -16.79 17.91
CA ALA A 183 -4.08 -16.34 17.41
C ALA A 183 -4.01 -15.86 15.95
N LEU A 184 -2.95 -15.13 15.57
CA LEU A 184 -2.69 -14.76 14.18
C LEU A 184 -2.42 -15.99 13.30
N GLY A 185 -1.68 -16.98 13.81
CA GLY A 185 -1.43 -18.25 13.12
C GLY A 185 -2.73 -18.97 12.73
N ASN A 186 -3.66 -19.08 13.67
CA ASN A 186 -4.98 -19.68 13.43
C ASN A 186 -5.74 -18.95 12.31
N TYR A 187 -5.73 -17.61 12.31
CA TYR A 187 -6.40 -16.79 11.29
C TYR A 187 -5.80 -17.01 9.89
N PHE A 188 -4.46 -17.09 9.79
CA PHE A 188 -3.77 -17.33 8.51
C PHE A 188 -3.67 -18.81 8.12
N GLY A 189 -4.24 -19.72 8.91
CA GLY A 189 -4.28 -21.16 8.62
C GLY A 189 -2.95 -21.91 8.85
N ASN A 190 -2.17 -21.52 9.86
CA ASN A 190 -0.96 -22.23 10.32
C ASN A 190 -1.19 -22.96 11.65
#